data_AF-A0A947RQ16-F1
#
_entry.id   AF-A0A947RQ16-F1
#
_cell.length_a   1.000
_cell.length_b   1.000
_cell.length_c   1.000
_cell.angle_alpha   90.00
_cell.angle_beta   90.00
_cell.angle_gamma   90.00
#
_symmetry.space_group_name_H-M   'P 1'
#
loop_
_entity.id
_entity.type
_entity.pdbx_description
1 polymer ?
#
loop_
_entity_poly.entity_id
_entity_poly.type
_entity_poly.pdbx_seq_one_letter_code
_entity_poly.pdbx_strand_id
1 'polypeptide(L)'
;MRTKRWKTRFIVIVCVFMAGAFLYQTRISAPPSVLAATPMTGLVTPSAVVAVLQSDKEQAADISYDEVKELIRRAVDLAGGFIDLICDGDTVVLKPNLISAYDMTSQSRDLPQEVNGMTTDWRVTQAVVELVREFNPTGRVIVLEGVANGDTKGNMEKLGYVPEQILGVDDFVHLEDRSGGWREWDSPLLAAVILPEDVGLYPDSLKVNRSPEFYMNRIYYEADVVISLPVLKNHSITGITGAVKNVGIGATPTNIYGSNPGDNHRFVDNTIDHTPRYLHQWIHDYYMCRPVDFAIMDGLQGSHNGPVGERSVNLEDAQRNMRLVLASRDSVALDTIASLIMRYDPSRISHLVQLHNDEAGCVDTSRILVEGIEPSSVQQRFSNRNGGTAFFADVTPPEVTVEACATDDDELIVSLTSDEDLAKVEIWVDGTRIDGMAISGFDDIRIPLPEADPGSHAVGIYVYDKYLNVTVKEAEASW
;
A
#
# COMPACT_ATOMS: atom_id res chain seq x y z
N MET A 1 56.86 -47.56 -26.90
CA MET A 1 55.70 -48.48 -26.81
C MET A 1 54.43 -47.66 -26.97
N ARG A 2 53.60 -48.05 -27.96
CA ARG A 2 52.23 -47.60 -28.30
C ARG A 2 51.75 -46.20 -27.86
N THR A 3 51.73 -45.26 -28.82
CA THR A 3 50.57 -44.37 -29.06
C THR A 3 50.44 -44.12 -30.57
N LYS A 4 49.32 -44.56 -31.16
CA LYS A 4 48.89 -44.20 -32.51
C LYS A 4 47.41 -43.85 -32.46
N ARG A 5 47.13 -42.58 -32.81
CA ARG A 5 46.05 -42.03 -33.65
C ARG A 5 44.66 -42.66 -33.56
N TRP A 6 43.63 -41.83 -33.35
CA TRP A 6 42.43 -41.66 -34.21
C TRP A 6 41.82 -40.27 -33.92
N LYS A 7 42.30 -39.22 -34.58
CA LYS A 7 41.56 -38.33 -35.50
C LYS A 7 40.05 -38.58 -35.68
N THR A 8 39.31 -37.48 -35.47
CA THR A 8 38.09 -37.04 -36.18
C THR A 8 36.74 -37.64 -35.74
N ARG A 9 36.07 -36.95 -34.82
CA ARG A 9 34.60 -36.74 -34.70
C ARG A 9 34.36 -35.71 -33.59
N PHE A 10 33.26 -34.97 -33.64
CA PHE A 10 32.92 -33.77 -32.84
C PHE A 10 33.39 -32.42 -33.42
N ILE A 11 33.06 -32.20 -34.70
CA ILE A 11 32.45 -30.94 -35.13
C ILE A 11 30.94 -31.26 -35.17
N VAL A 12 30.10 -30.31 -34.75
CA VAL A 12 28.66 -30.45 -34.40
C VAL A 12 28.43 -30.80 -32.92
N ILE A 13 28.51 -29.77 -32.06
CA ILE A 13 27.69 -29.49 -30.85
C ILE A 13 28.29 -28.21 -30.24
N VAL A 14 28.13 -27.08 -30.93
CA VAL A 14 28.34 -25.72 -30.35
C VAL A 14 27.25 -24.73 -30.84
N CYS A 15 26.36 -25.12 -31.76
CA CYS A 15 25.34 -24.21 -32.31
C CYS A 15 23.91 -24.42 -31.76
N VAL A 16 23.72 -25.09 -30.61
CA VAL A 16 22.37 -25.34 -30.05
C VAL A 16 22.10 -24.62 -28.73
N PHE A 17 23.09 -23.97 -28.09
CA PHE A 17 22.87 -23.22 -26.84
C PHE A 17 22.74 -21.70 -26.99
N MET A 18 22.80 -21.16 -28.21
CA MET A 18 22.55 -19.73 -28.49
C MET A 18 21.23 -19.45 -29.25
N ALA A 19 20.34 -20.45 -29.35
CA ALA A 19 19.00 -20.28 -29.92
C ALA A 19 17.87 -20.30 -28.87
N GLY A 20 18.17 -20.66 -27.62
CA GLY A 20 17.19 -20.70 -26.51
C GLY A 20 17.06 -19.39 -25.71
N ALA A 21 18.05 -18.49 -25.81
CA ALA A 21 18.06 -17.22 -25.08
C ALA A 21 17.68 -15.99 -25.95
N PHE A 22 17.32 -16.21 -27.23
CA PHE A 22 16.90 -15.14 -28.15
C PHE A 22 15.46 -15.32 -28.66
N LEU A 23 14.74 -16.36 -28.17
CA LEU A 23 13.34 -16.63 -28.52
C LEU A 23 12.36 -16.46 -27.34
N TYR A 24 12.83 -15.92 -26.20
CA TYR A 24 11.96 -15.46 -25.12
C TYR A 24 11.69 -13.94 -25.15
N GLN A 25 12.26 -13.21 -26.13
CA GLN A 25 12.05 -11.76 -26.31
C GLN A 25 11.23 -11.37 -27.55
N THR A 26 10.58 -12.32 -28.23
CA THR A 26 9.66 -11.99 -29.33
C THR A 26 8.42 -12.88 -29.33
N ARG A 27 7.65 -12.81 -28.23
CA ARG A 27 6.19 -12.92 -28.29
C ARG A 27 5.57 -11.70 -27.62
N ILE A 28 5.98 -10.54 -28.11
CA ILE A 28 5.07 -9.39 -28.15
C ILE A 28 4.09 -9.78 -29.25
N SER A 29 2.92 -10.27 -28.84
CA SER A 29 1.75 -10.35 -29.68
C SER A 29 1.60 -9.01 -30.38
N ALA A 30 1.64 -8.97 -31.71
CA ALA A 30 1.19 -7.80 -32.44
C ALA A 30 -0.21 -7.46 -31.90
N PRO A 31 -0.49 -6.19 -31.53
CA PRO A 31 -1.80 -5.84 -31.03
C PRO A 31 -2.83 -6.25 -32.09
N PRO A 32 -3.93 -6.92 -31.72
CA PRO A 32 -5.03 -7.09 -32.65
C PRO A 32 -5.37 -5.70 -33.17
N SER A 33 -5.58 -5.57 -34.47
CA SER A 33 -5.95 -4.31 -35.11
C SER A 33 -7.09 -3.67 -34.31
N VAL A 34 -6.74 -2.66 -33.52
CA VAL A 34 -7.70 -1.84 -32.81
C VAL A 34 -8.39 -1.07 -33.93
N LEU A 35 -9.59 -1.52 -34.29
CA LEU A 35 -10.60 -0.62 -34.80
C LEU A 35 -10.59 0.53 -33.81
N ALA A 36 -10.15 1.72 -34.26
CA ALA A 36 -10.13 2.91 -33.43
C ALA A 36 -11.52 3.05 -32.83
N ALA A 37 -11.65 2.72 -31.54
CA ALA A 37 -12.82 3.06 -30.78
C ALA A 37 -12.89 4.58 -30.84
N THR A 38 -14.02 5.08 -31.31
CA THR A 38 -14.47 6.46 -31.13
C THR A 38 -14.10 6.88 -29.69
N PRO A 39 -13.50 8.07 -29.47
CA PRO A 39 -13.05 8.47 -28.14
C PRO A 39 -14.19 8.27 -27.14
N MET A 40 -13.97 7.46 -26.10
CA MET A 40 -14.92 7.40 -24.99
C MET A 40 -15.01 8.80 -24.39
N THR A 41 -16.24 9.29 -24.36
CA THR A 41 -16.67 10.55 -23.78
C THR A 41 -16.36 10.62 -22.28
N GLY A 42 -16.05 11.83 -21.77
CA GLY A 42 -16.10 12.28 -20.36
C GLY A 42 -15.34 11.52 -19.25
N LEU A 43 -15.49 10.20 -19.18
CA LEU A 43 -15.02 9.35 -18.09
C LEU A 43 -13.63 8.78 -18.34
N VAL A 44 -12.86 8.69 -17.25
CA VAL A 44 -11.56 8.02 -17.22
C VAL A 44 -11.62 6.78 -16.34
N THR A 45 -10.88 5.75 -16.73
CA THR A 45 -10.63 4.59 -15.87
C THR A 45 -9.76 5.01 -14.68
N PRO A 46 -10.05 4.55 -13.46
CA PRO A 46 -9.19 4.80 -12.32
C PRO A 46 -7.78 4.24 -12.54
N SER A 47 -6.78 4.96 -12.04
CA SER A 47 -5.40 4.49 -12.01
C SER A 47 -5.14 3.52 -10.85
N ALA A 48 -5.93 3.63 -9.77
CA ALA A 48 -5.85 2.77 -8.61
C ALA A 48 -7.22 2.59 -7.95
N VAL A 49 -7.38 1.49 -7.22
CA VAL A 49 -8.57 1.18 -6.41
C VAL A 49 -8.14 1.03 -4.96
N VAL A 50 -8.84 1.68 -4.04
CA VAL A 50 -8.62 1.55 -2.59
C VAL A 50 -9.92 1.14 -1.93
N ALA A 51 -9.92 -0.04 -1.30
CA ALA A 51 -11.02 -0.46 -0.46
C ALA A 51 -10.92 0.21 0.92
N VAL A 52 -12.03 0.71 1.44
CA VAL A 52 -12.18 1.26 2.78
C VAL A 52 -13.41 0.62 3.42
N LEU A 53 -13.21 -0.21 4.44
CA LEU A 53 -14.29 -0.85 5.18
C LEU A 53 -14.22 -0.47 6.66
N GLN A 54 -15.38 -0.34 7.29
CA GLN A 54 -15.50 -0.12 8.73
C GLN A 54 -16.39 -1.20 9.36
N SER A 55 -15.97 -1.72 10.51
CA SER A 55 -16.79 -2.60 11.34
C SER A 55 -18.01 -1.84 11.91
N ASP A 56 -19.11 -2.56 12.11
CA ASP A 56 -20.32 -2.05 12.75
C ASP A 56 -20.22 -2.02 14.30
N LYS A 57 -19.24 -2.69 14.89
CA LYS A 57 -18.99 -2.67 16.35
C LYS A 57 -18.66 -1.29 16.85
N GLU A 58 -19.03 -0.94 18.07
CA GLU A 58 -18.71 0.38 18.62
C GLU A 58 -17.21 0.56 18.90
N GLN A 59 -16.55 -0.48 19.43
CA GLN A 59 -15.12 -0.46 19.73
C GLN A 59 -14.36 -1.53 18.94
N ALA A 60 -13.13 -1.23 18.56
CA ALA A 60 -12.23 -2.18 17.91
C ALA A 60 -12.00 -3.45 18.76
N ALA A 61 -11.98 -3.29 20.08
CA ALA A 61 -11.83 -4.39 21.05
C ALA A 61 -13.01 -5.38 21.02
N ASP A 62 -14.19 -4.97 20.52
CA ASP A 62 -15.37 -5.82 20.43
C ASP A 62 -15.44 -6.62 19.11
N ILE A 63 -14.51 -6.36 18.19
CA ILE A 63 -14.43 -7.06 16.90
C ILE A 63 -13.79 -8.42 17.14
N SER A 64 -14.53 -9.48 16.86
CA SER A 64 -14.03 -10.85 16.95
C SER A 64 -13.07 -11.20 15.81
N TYR A 65 -12.31 -12.28 15.95
CA TYR A 65 -11.43 -12.77 14.88
C TYR A 65 -12.20 -13.08 13.59
N ASP A 66 -13.36 -13.73 13.66
CA ASP A 66 -14.17 -14.05 12.48
C ASP A 66 -14.63 -12.79 11.74
N GLU A 67 -14.96 -11.72 12.48
CA GLU A 67 -15.32 -10.43 11.90
C GLU A 67 -14.10 -9.72 11.28
N VAL A 68 -12.91 -9.80 11.90
CA VAL A 68 -11.66 -9.33 11.28
C VAL A 68 -11.39 -10.09 9.99
N LYS A 69 -11.52 -11.42 9.99
CA LYS A 69 -11.30 -12.27 8.82
C LYS A 69 -12.23 -11.90 7.66
N GLU A 70 -13.51 -11.67 7.94
CA GLU A 70 -14.48 -11.24 6.94
C GLU A 70 -14.19 -9.83 6.41
N LEU A 71 -13.83 -8.89 7.28
CA LEU A 71 -13.42 -7.54 6.87
C LEU A 71 -12.19 -7.58 5.95
N ILE A 72 -11.20 -8.42 6.26
CA ILE A 72 -9.99 -8.59 5.46
C ILE A 72 -10.33 -9.17 4.08
N ARG A 73 -11.12 -10.24 4.02
CA ARG A 73 -11.53 -10.83 2.72
C ARG A 73 -12.25 -9.80 1.86
N ARG A 74 -13.26 -9.13 2.41
CA ARG A 74 -14.03 -8.13 1.66
C ARG A 74 -13.17 -6.96 1.20
N ALA A 75 -12.23 -6.48 2.02
CA ALA A 75 -11.33 -5.41 1.63
C ALA A 75 -10.41 -5.86 0.48
N VAL A 76 -9.87 -7.08 0.55
CA VAL A 76 -9.03 -7.64 -0.51
C VAL A 76 -9.82 -7.81 -1.82
N ASP A 77 -11.03 -8.35 -1.76
CA ASP A 77 -11.89 -8.55 -2.95
C ASP A 77 -12.21 -7.22 -3.64
N LEU A 78 -12.60 -6.19 -2.88
CA LEU A 78 -12.86 -4.85 -3.40
C LEU A 78 -11.61 -4.17 -3.99
N ALA A 79 -10.42 -4.52 -3.48
CA ALA A 79 -9.15 -3.99 -3.95
C ALA A 79 -8.52 -4.81 -5.11
N GLY A 80 -9.29 -5.70 -5.73
CA GLY A 80 -8.89 -6.49 -6.90
C GLY A 80 -8.57 -7.96 -6.63
N GLY A 81 -8.57 -8.39 -5.37
CA GLY A 81 -8.38 -9.80 -4.99
C GLY A 81 -6.96 -10.34 -5.22
N PHE A 82 -6.81 -11.66 -5.07
CA PHE A 82 -5.52 -12.36 -5.23
C PHE A 82 -5.47 -13.32 -6.43
N ILE A 83 -6.56 -13.48 -7.18
CA ILE A 83 -6.70 -14.52 -8.21
C ILE A 83 -5.64 -14.48 -9.33
N ASP A 84 -5.21 -13.28 -9.70
CA ASP A 84 -4.18 -12.97 -10.71
C ASP A 84 -2.85 -12.52 -10.07
N LEU A 85 -2.80 -12.46 -8.74
CA LEU A 85 -1.63 -12.04 -7.98
C LEU A 85 -0.83 -13.22 -7.42
N ILE A 86 -1.52 -14.23 -6.87
CA ILE A 86 -0.90 -15.35 -6.16
C ILE A 86 -1.17 -16.66 -6.92
N CYS A 87 -0.10 -17.40 -7.21
CA CYS A 87 -0.14 -18.75 -7.76
C CYS A 87 0.21 -19.80 -6.70
N ASP A 88 -0.31 -21.01 -6.87
CA ASP A 88 0.09 -22.14 -6.03
C ASP A 88 1.56 -22.51 -6.30
N GLY A 89 2.35 -22.58 -5.23
CA GLY A 89 3.79 -22.81 -5.26
C GLY A 89 4.62 -21.55 -5.00
N ASP A 90 4.02 -20.37 -4.99
CA ASP A 90 4.70 -19.09 -4.76
C ASP A 90 5.33 -18.99 -3.36
N THR A 91 6.37 -18.18 -3.23
CA THR A 91 6.83 -17.66 -1.96
C THR A 91 6.19 -16.30 -1.70
N VAL A 92 5.25 -16.26 -0.75
CA VAL A 92 4.53 -15.05 -0.34
C VAL A 92 5.11 -14.54 0.99
N VAL A 93 5.59 -13.30 1.01
CA VAL A 93 6.11 -12.63 2.20
C VAL A 93 5.07 -11.64 2.72
N LEU A 94 4.69 -11.78 3.98
CA LEU A 94 3.87 -10.83 4.73
C LEU A 94 4.77 -9.96 5.60
N LYS A 95 4.62 -8.64 5.48
CA LYS A 95 5.43 -7.64 6.21
C LYS A 95 4.55 -6.80 7.15
N PRO A 96 4.33 -7.22 8.41
CA PRO A 96 3.62 -6.41 9.39
C PRO A 96 4.38 -5.13 9.79
N ASN A 97 3.80 -4.34 10.68
CA ASN A 97 4.45 -3.20 11.32
C ASN A 97 4.55 -3.49 12.82
N LEU A 98 5.72 -3.87 13.34
CA LEU A 98 5.82 -4.26 14.76
C LEU A 98 6.59 -3.28 15.64
N ILE A 99 7.39 -2.36 15.07
CA ILE A 99 8.12 -1.26 15.72
C ILE A 99 8.76 -1.55 17.10
N SER A 100 7.97 -1.74 18.15
CA SER A 100 8.29 -2.12 19.52
C SER A 100 7.06 -2.79 20.14
N ALA A 101 7.25 -3.82 20.97
CA ALA A 101 6.26 -4.48 21.80
C ALA A 101 6.08 -3.78 23.17
N TYR A 102 6.83 -2.70 23.40
CA TYR A 102 6.75 -1.88 24.60
C TYR A 102 6.06 -0.55 24.29
N ASP A 103 5.21 -0.12 25.21
CA ASP A 103 4.62 1.21 25.24
C ASP A 103 5.74 2.25 25.46
N MET A 104 5.97 3.08 24.44
CA MET A 104 6.96 4.15 24.46
C MET A 104 6.34 5.53 24.68
N THR A 105 5.08 5.58 25.13
CA THR A 105 4.49 6.79 25.71
C THR A 105 5.06 7.02 27.12
N SER A 106 4.42 7.86 27.95
CA SER A 106 4.90 8.06 29.33
C SER A 106 4.70 6.87 30.28
N GLN A 107 4.14 5.75 29.82
CA GLN A 107 3.99 4.53 30.63
C GLN A 107 4.85 3.40 30.06
N SER A 108 5.80 2.89 30.85
CA SER A 108 6.64 1.76 30.43
C SER A 108 6.00 0.41 30.78
N ARG A 109 5.19 -0.12 29.87
CA ARG A 109 4.55 -1.46 29.96
C ARG A 109 4.62 -2.18 28.62
N ASP A 110 4.35 -3.48 28.60
CA ASP A 110 4.13 -4.21 27.35
C ASP A 110 2.85 -3.71 26.67
N LEU A 111 2.86 -3.64 25.34
CA LEU A 111 1.67 -3.33 24.55
C LEU A 111 0.68 -4.51 24.58
N PRO A 112 -0.63 -4.23 24.55
CA PRO A 112 -1.63 -5.26 24.25
C PRO A 112 -1.34 -5.92 22.90
N GLN A 113 -1.57 -7.23 22.78
CA GLN A 113 -1.38 -7.95 21.51
C GLN A 113 -2.38 -7.54 20.43
N GLU A 114 -3.57 -7.12 20.86
CA GLU A 114 -4.68 -6.73 20.00
C GLU A 114 -4.97 -5.25 20.18
N VAL A 115 -5.45 -4.61 19.11
CA VAL A 115 -5.99 -3.24 19.14
C VAL A 115 -5.11 -2.20 19.85
N ASN A 116 -3.79 -2.37 19.84
CA ASN A 116 -2.88 -1.40 20.46
C ASN A 116 -2.68 -0.15 19.59
N GLY A 117 -2.83 -0.27 18.27
CA GLY A 117 -2.72 0.80 17.28
C GLY A 117 -1.31 1.31 16.97
N MET A 118 -0.28 0.72 17.60
CA MET A 118 1.12 0.95 17.29
C MET A 118 1.67 -0.11 16.34
N THR A 119 1.23 -1.36 16.55
CA THR A 119 1.63 -2.55 15.82
C THR A 119 0.43 -3.20 15.14
N THR A 120 0.70 -3.94 14.05
CA THR A 120 -0.32 -4.68 13.33
C THR A 120 -0.90 -5.76 14.23
N ASP A 121 -2.22 -5.78 14.39
CA ASP A 121 -2.95 -6.78 15.17
C ASP A 121 -2.69 -8.18 14.56
N TRP A 122 -2.30 -9.14 15.39
CA TRP A 122 -1.97 -10.49 14.93
C TRP A 122 -3.14 -11.16 14.19
N ARG A 123 -4.39 -10.79 14.52
CA ARG A 123 -5.62 -11.27 13.89
C ARG A 123 -5.69 -10.88 12.42
N VAL A 124 -5.22 -9.68 12.08
CA VAL A 124 -5.11 -9.21 10.68
C VAL A 124 -4.12 -10.09 9.93
N THR A 125 -2.94 -10.31 10.48
CA THR A 125 -1.93 -11.19 9.86
C THR A 125 -2.44 -12.61 9.69
N GLN A 126 -3.08 -13.20 10.71
CA GLN A 126 -3.66 -14.54 10.64
C GLN A 126 -4.74 -14.64 9.54
N ALA A 127 -5.64 -13.67 9.44
CA ALA A 127 -6.66 -13.64 8.39
C ALA A 127 -6.03 -13.58 6.98
N VAL A 128 -4.95 -12.81 6.80
CA VAL A 128 -4.23 -12.74 5.52
C VAL A 128 -3.51 -14.05 5.22
N VAL A 129 -2.88 -14.71 6.21
CA VAL A 129 -2.26 -16.03 6.03
C VAL A 129 -3.28 -17.04 5.54
N GLU A 130 -4.45 -17.12 6.18
CA GLU A 130 -5.51 -18.03 5.76
C GLU A 130 -5.98 -17.75 4.33
N LEU A 131 -6.18 -16.47 3.98
CA LEU A 131 -6.58 -16.08 2.64
C LEU A 131 -5.51 -16.43 1.60
N VAL A 132 -4.22 -16.17 1.89
CA VAL A 132 -3.12 -16.56 1.00
C VAL A 132 -3.08 -18.08 0.80
N ARG A 133 -3.32 -18.87 1.85
CA ARG A 133 -3.32 -20.34 1.76
C ARG A 133 -4.44 -20.91 0.88
N GLU A 134 -5.53 -20.18 0.67
CA GLU A 134 -6.57 -20.59 -0.28
C GLU A 134 -6.08 -20.58 -1.74
N PHE A 135 -5.17 -19.67 -2.07
CA PHE A 135 -4.57 -19.55 -3.42
C PHE A 135 -3.21 -20.27 -3.51
N ASN A 136 -2.49 -20.37 -2.40
CA ASN A 136 -1.15 -20.94 -2.32
C ASN A 136 -1.02 -22.09 -1.28
N PRO A 137 -1.70 -23.22 -1.49
CA PRO A 137 -1.69 -24.34 -0.55
C PRO A 137 -0.35 -25.09 -0.47
N THR A 138 0.48 -25.08 -1.52
CA THR A 138 1.74 -25.85 -1.57
C THR A 138 3.01 -25.00 -1.54
N GLY A 139 2.90 -23.69 -1.77
CA GLY A 139 4.01 -22.76 -1.68
C GLY A 139 4.33 -22.34 -0.25
N ARG A 140 5.11 -21.27 -0.12
CA ARG A 140 5.63 -20.76 1.14
C ARG A 140 4.91 -19.48 1.57
N VAL A 141 4.53 -19.40 2.84
CA VAL A 141 4.04 -18.18 3.49
C VAL A 141 5.00 -17.80 4.60
N ILE A 142 5.63 -16.64 4.47
CA ILE A 142 6.67 -16.16 5.39
C ILE A 142 6.20 -14.86 6.04
N VAL A 143 6.31 -14.75 7.35
CA VAL A 143 6.14 -13.47 8.05
C VAL A 143 7.53 -12.90 8.34
N LEU A 144 7.84 -11.72 7.82
CA LEU A 144 9.16 -11.11 7.91
C LEU A 144 9.08 -9.76 8.59
N GLU A 145 9.92 -9.50 9.59
CA GLU A 145 10.01 -8.19 10.24
C GLU A 145 11.45 -7.86 10.65
N GLY A 146 11.72 -6.57 10.81
CA GLY A 146 12.77 -6.11 11.72
C GLY A 146 12.18 -5.01 12.59
N VAL A 147 12.22 -5.15 13.90
CA VAL A 147 11.69 -4.11 14.81
C VAL A 147 12.65 -2.92 14.94
N ALA A 148 12.15 -1.81 15.44
CA ALA A 148 12.94 -0.58 15.60
C ALA A 148 13.54 -0.42 17.00
N ASN A 149 13.11 -1.21 17.99
CA ASN A 149 13.61 -1.23 19.36
C ASN A 149 13.67 -2.67 19.90
N GLY A 150 14.85 -3.11 20.32
CA GLY A 150 15.08 -4.46 20.85
C GLY A 150 15.23 -5.55 19.78
N ASP A 151 15.14 -6.83 20.18
CA ASP A 151 15.23 -7.96 19.26
C ASP A 151 13.88 -8.29 18.62
N THR A 152 13.86 -8.60 17.33
CA THR A 152 12.63 -8.82 16.57
C THR A 152 11.88 -10.05 17.09
N LYS A 153 12.60 -11.12 17.42
CA LYS A 153 12.01 -12.37 17.91
C LYS A 153 11.19 -12.14 19.18
N GLY A 154 11.77 -11.53 20.21
CA GLY A 154 11.10 -11.27 21.48
C GLY A 154 9.92 -10.30 21.33
N ASN A 155 10.04 -9.32 20.43
CA ASN A 155 8.92 -8.45 20.09
C ASN A 155 7.78 -9.21 19.41
N MET A 156 8.09 -10.08 18.43
CA MET A 156 7.10 -10.96 17.79
C MET A 156 6.40 -11.84 18.82
N GLU A 157 7.15 -12.52 19.69
CA GLU A 157 6.61 -13.39 20.75
C GLU A 157 5.64 -12.64 21.66
N LYS A 158 6.01 -11.44 22.11
CA LYS A 158 5.16 -10.60 22.97
C LYS A 158 3.88 -10.13 22.28
N LEU A 159 3.94 -9.86 20.98
CA LEU A 159 2.83 -9.36 20.17
C LEU A 159 1.95 -10.50 19.60
N GLY A 160 2.23 -11.76 19.93
CA GLY A 160 1.43 -12.90 19.48
C GLY A 160 1.79 -13.43 18.09
N TYR A 161 2.93 -13.01 17.53
CA TYR A 161 3.47 -13.51 16.26
C TYR A 161 4.27 -14.80 16.52
N VAL A 162 3.55 -15.83 16.96
CA VAL A 162 4.10 -17.16 17.26
C VAL A 162 3.39 -18.24 16.45
N PRO A 163 4.06 -19.37 16.12
CA PRO A 163 3.47 -20.44 15.33
C PRO A 163 2.20 -21.05 15.94
N GLU A 164 2.03 -20.99 17.26
CA GLU A 164 0.85 -21.51 17.96
C GLU A 164 -0.38 -20.62 17.79
N GLN A 165 -0.19 -19.34 17.41
CA GLN A 165 -1.24 -18.33 17.31
C GLN A 165 -1.52 -17.95 15.85
N ILE A 166 -0.48 -17.79 15.04
CA ILE A 166 -0.60 -17.50 13.60
C ILE A 166 -0.31 -18.79 12.81
N LEU A 167 -1.36 -19.57 12.57
CA LEU A 167 -1.29 -20.87 11.90
C LEU A 167 -1.12 -20.72 10.38
N GLY A 168 -0.36 -21.65 9.78
CA GLY A 168 -0.16 -21.70 8.32
C GLY A 168 1.02 -20.88 7.81
N VAL A 169 1.80 -20.25 8.68
CA VAL A 169 3.09 -19.62 8.35
C VAL A 169 4.19 -20.69 8.35
N ASP A 170 5.03 -20.71 7.32
CA ASP A 170 6.16 -21.65 7.21
C ASP A 170 7.43 -21.16 7.90
N ASP A 171 7.62 -19.84 7.97
CA ASP A 171 8.80 -19.24 8.62
C ASP A 171 8.49 -17.84 9.16
N PHE A 172 8.97 -17.57 10.37
CA PHE A 172 9.01 -16.23 10.96
C PHE A 172 10.44 -15.71 10.83
N VAL A 173 10.64 -14.80 9.88
CA VAL A 173 11.95 -14.24 9.55
C VAL A 173 12.19 -12.97 10.37
N HIS A 174 13.21 -13.02 11.22
CA HIS A 174 13.80 -11.86 11.88
C HIS A 174 14.93 -11.32 11.00
N LEU A 175 14.83 -10.06 10.58
CA LEU A 175 15.77 -9.47 9.64
C LEU A 175 17.23 -9.49 10.14
N GLU A 176 17.45 -9.34 11.43
CA GLU A 176 18.78 -9.43 12.05
C GLU A 176 19.39 -10.84 11.98
N ASP A 177 18.58 -11.89 11.94
CA ASP A 177 19.06 -13.27 11.94
C ASP A 177 19.23 -13.82 10.51
N ARG A 178 18.73 -13.08 9.52
CA ARG A 178 18.56 -13.54 8.14
C ARG A 178 19.14 -12.59 7.09
N SER A 179 20.04 -11.67 7.50
CA SER A 179 20.64 -10.69 6.58
C SER A 179 22.17 -10.59 6.68
N GLY A 180 22.86 -11.70 6.98
CA GLY A 180 24.32 -11.74 7.16
C GLY A 180 24.77 -11.21 8.53
N GLY A 181 26.07 -11.05 8.73
CA GLY A 181 26.66 -10.43 9.90
C GLY A 181 26.61 -8.91 9.87
N TRP A 182 27.02 -8.28 10.98
CA TRP A 182 27.08 -6.83 11.12
C TRP A 182 27.97 -6.21 10.03
N ARG A 183 27.39 -5.36 9.17
CA ARG A 183 28.07 -4.71 8.05
C ARG A 183 28.75 -5.68 7.08
N GLU A 184 28.23 -6.91 6.95
CA GLU A 184 28.66 -7.90 5.97
C GLU A 184 27.93 -7.69 4.63
N TRP A 185 28.39 -6.71 3.87
CA TRP A 185 27.75 -6.27 2.62
C TRP A 185 27.73 -7.35 1.52
N ASP A 186 28.71 -8.25 1.51
CA ASP A 186 28.85 -9.34 0.53
C ASP A 186 28.15 -10.64 0.94
N SER A 187 27.32 -10.60 2.00
CA SER A 187 26.55 -11.75 2.46
C SER A 187 25.65 -12.32 1.36
N PRO A 188 25.61 -13.65 1.17
CA PRO A 188 24.69 -14.29 0.23
C PRO A 188 23.23 -14.20 0.67
N LEU A 189 22.95 -13.68 1.87
CA LEU A 189 21.60 -13.43 2.38
C LEU A 189 21.07 -12.05 2.00
N LEU A 190 21.89 -11.23 1.33
CA LEU A 190 21.51 -9.90 0.85
C LEU A 190 21.33 -9.89 -0.67
N ALA A 191 20.45 -9.02 -1.15
CA ALA A 191 20.37 -8.62 -2.54
C ALA A 191 20.80 -7.16 -2.64
N ALA A 192 21.82 -6.88 -3.45
CA ALA A 192 22.27 -5.52 -3.73
C ALA A 192 21.52 -4.98 -4.96
N VAL A 193 20.91 -3.81 -4.81
CA VAL A 193 20.11 -3.14 -5.84
C VAL A 193 20.68 -1.75 -6.07
N ILE A 194 20.89 -1.40 -7.34
CA ILE A 194 21.28 -0.04 -7.75
C ILE A 194 20.10 0.54 -8.51
N LEU A 195 19.58 1.67 -8.03
CA LEU A 195 18.52 2.39 -8.74
C LEU A 195 19.11 3.11 -9.95
N PRO A 196 18.29 3.35 -11.00
CA PRO A 196 18.63 4.28 -12.06
C PRO A 196 19.02 5.67 -11.52
N GLU A 197 19.96 6.35 -12.18
CA GLU A 197 20.50 7.64 -11.76
C GLU A 197 19.43 8.75 -11.70
N ASP A 198 18.40 8.65 -12.55
CA ASP A 198 17.27 9.57 -12.63
C ASP A 198 16.15 9.26 -11.61
N VAL A 199 16.21 8.11 -10.93
CA VAL A 199 15.24 7.70 -9.90
C VAL A 199 15.81 7.88 -8.48
N GLY A 200 17.10 7.59 -8.28
CA GLY A 200 17.72 7.65 -6.95
C GLY A 200 17.82 9.08 -6.39
N LEU A 201 17.16 9.34 -5.25
CA LEU A 201 17.10 10.66 -4.62
C LEU A 201 18.03 10.79 -3.40
N TYR A 202 18.29 9.70 -2.68
CA TYR A 202 19.07 9.70 -1.45
C TYR A 202 20.58 9.69 -1.75
N PRO A 203 21.34 10.68 -1.26
CA PRO A 203 22.76 10.79 -1.61
C PRO A 203 23.58 9.59 -1.16
N ASP A 204 24.36 8.99 -2.08
CA ASP A 204 25.26 7.87 -1.76
C ASP A 204 26.24 8.20 -0.64
N SER A 205 26.69 9.46 -0.55
CA SER A 205 27.61 9.93 0.49
C SER A 205 27.02 9.89 1.91
N LEU A 206 25.68 9.83 2.02
CA LEU A 206 24.94 9.67 3.28
C LEU A 206 24.57 8.21 3.56
N LYS A 207 24.70 7.30 2.61
CA LYS A 207 24.50 5.87 2.85
C LYS A 207 25.67 5.32 3.67
N VAL A 208 25.43 4.32 4.52
CA VAL A 208 26.49 3.82 5.41
C VAL A 208 27.61 3.09 4.67
N ASN A 209 27.29 2.41 3.58
CA ASN A 209 28.25 1.82 2.63
C ASN A 209 28.97 2.86 1.77
N ARG A 210 28.47 4.11 1.70
CA ARG A 210 28.98 5.18 0.82
C ARG A 210 29.09 4.75 -0.65
N SER A 211 28.13 3.96 -1.12
CA SER A 211 28.10 3.39 -2.47
C SER A 211 26.66 3.34 -2.99
N PRO A 212 26.43 3.20 -4.32
CA PRO A 212 25.09 3.31 -4.90
C PRO A 212 24.13 2.21 -4.46
N GLU A 213 24.65 1.05 -4.04
CA GLU A 213 23.86 -0.10 -3.66
C GLU A 213 22.97 0.16 -2.44
N PHE A 214 21.71 -0.22 -2.56
CA PHE A 214 20.81 -0.55 -1.46
C PHE A 214 20.85 -2.06 -1.24
N TYR A 215 20.82 -2.49 0.02
CA TYR A 215 20.90 -3.90 0.39
C TYR A 215 19.57 -4.35 0.99
N MET A 216 18.91 -5.27 0.32
CA MET A 216 17.66 -5.85 0.80
C MET A 216 17.90 -7.23 1.37
N ASN A 217 17.02 -7.68 2.26
CA ASN A 217 16.98 -9.08 2.63
C ASN A 217 16.62 -9.91 1.39
N ARG A 218 17.38 -10.97 1.10
CA ARG A 218 17.18 -11.75 -0.12
C ARG A 218 15.82 -12.45 -0.17
N ILE A 219 15.28 -12.90 0.98
CA ILE A 219 13.94 -13.51 1.03
C ILE A 219 12.88 -12.48 0.64
N TYR A 220 13.00 -11.23 1.12
CA TYR A 220 12.09 -10.15 0.72
C TYR A 220 12.23 -9.80 -0.77
N TYR A 221 13.47 -9.68 -1.26
CA TYR A 221 13.74 -9.26 -2.64
C TYR A 221 13.31 -10.30 -3.68
N GLU A 222 13.55 -11.58 -3.41
CA GLU A 222 13.26 -12.70 -4.33
C GLU A 222 11.86 -13.29 -4.13
N ALA A 223 11.04 -12.75 -3.22
CA ALA A 223 9.67 -13.22 -3.04
C ALA A 223 8.83 -12.99 -4.31
N ASP A 224 8.05 -14.01 -4.68
CA ASP A 224 7.11 -13.95 -5.80
C ASP A 224 6.03 -12.90 -5.52
N VAL A 225 5.57 -12.83 -4.26
CA VAL A 225 4.59 -11.83 -3.81
C VAL A 225 4.98 -11.26 -2.45
N VAL A 226 4.91 -9.94 -2.30
CA VAL A 226 5.08 -9.22 -1.04
C VAL A 226 3.79 -8.49 -0.69
N ILE A 227 3.25 -8.77 0.50
CA ILE A 227 2.06 -8.12 1.05
C ILE A 227 2.46 -7.30 2.29
N SER A 228 2.30 -5.98 2.23
CA SER A 228 2.55 -5.09 3.37
C SER A 228 1.31 -5.01 4.27
N LEU A 229 1.50 -5.15 5.58
CA LEU A 229 0.43 -5.05 6.58
C LEU A 229 0.69 -3.85 7.53
N PRO A 230 0.61 -2.60 7.05
CA PRO A 230 0.87 -1.42 7.89
C PRO A 230 -0.26 -1.16 8.89
N VAL A 231 0.00 -0.26 9.84
CA VAL A 231 -1.03 0.28 10.74
C VAL A 231 -1.40 1.69 10.29
N LEU A 232 -2.68 2.05 10.41
CA LEU A 232 -3.19 3.42 10.19
C LEU A 232 -2.66 4.35 11.28
N LYS A 233 -1.49 4.94 11.03
CA LYS A 233 -0.84 5.87 11.95
C LYS A 233 -0.11 7.00 11.24
N ASN A 234 -0.13 8.17 11.87
CA ASN A 234 0.63 9.31 11.37
C ASN A 234 2.13 9.19 11.75
N HIS A 235 2.95 10.16 11.39
CA HIS A 235 4.36 10.21 11.79
C HIS A 235 4.86 11.65 11.97
N SER A 236 5.67 11.87 13.00
CA SER A 236 6.17 13.20 13.38
C SER A 236 6.92 13.91 12.24
N ILE A 237 7.80 13.18 11.54
CA ILE A 237 8.63 13.70 10.44
C ILE A 237 7.98 13.54 9.05
N THR A 238 7.51 12.34 8.70
CA THR A 238 7.09 12.00 7.33
C THR A 238 5.62 12.25 7.03
N GLY A 239 4.88 12.86 7.96
CA GLY A 239 3.42 13.03 7.86
C GLY A 239 2.67 11.77 8.27
N ILE A 240 2.91 10.65 7.57
CA ILE A 240 2.28 9.35 7.84
C ILE A 240 3.31 8.22 8.01
N THR A 241 2.86 7.09 8.56
CA THR A 241 3.58 5.83 8.44
C THR A 241 3.22 5.10 7.16
N GLY A 242 2.00 4.58 7.01
CA GLY A 242 1.56 3.99 5.74
C GLY A 242 2.31 2.72 5.29
N ALA A 243 1.87 2.15 4.18
CA ALA A 243 2.42 0.96 3.51
C ALA A 243 3.82 1.20 2.97
N VAL A 244 4.08 2.37 2.39
CA VAL A 244 5.36 2.69 1.75
C VAL A 244 6.49 2.72 2.79
N LYS A 245 6.32 3.44 3.90
CA LYS A 245 7.34 3.49 4.97
C LYS A 245 7.46 2.17 5.73
N ASN A 246 6.38 1.37 5.80
CA ASN A 246 6.41 0.08 6.47
C ASN A 246 7.51 -0.84 5.91
N VAL A 247 7.72 -0.80 4.59
CA VAL A 247 8.85 -1.49 3.94
C VAL A 247 10.07 -0.59 3.78
N GLY A 248 9.89 0.69 3.45
CA GLY A 248 10.96 1.69 3.26
C GLY A 248 11.89 1.86 4.47
N ILE A 249 11.39 1.56 5.67
CA ILE A 249 12.17 1.53 6.93
C ILE A 249 12.10 0.15 7.58
N GLY A 250 10.91 -0.42 7.76
CA GLY A 250 10.73 -1.64 8.55
C GLY A 250 11.30 -2.90 7.91
N ALA A 251 11.43 -2.93 6.57
CA ALA A 251 12.04 -4.05 5.84
C ALA A 251 13.55 -3.88 5.59
N THR A 252 14.17 -2.82 6.13
CA THR A 252 15.63 -2.63 6.02
C THR A 252 16.37 -3.65 6.89
N PRO A 253 17.35 -4.40 6.35
CA PRO A 253 18.20 -5.29 7.13
C PRO A 253 18.90 -4.57 8.28
N THR A 254 18.60 -4.94 9.53
CA THR A 254 19.13 -4.24 10.72
C THR A 254 20.64 -4.46 10.90
N ASN A 255 21.21 -5.57 10.42
CA ASN A 255 22.67 -5.75 10.43
C ASN A 255 23.41 -4.81 9.47
N ILE A 256 22.67 -4.23 8.52
CA ILE A 256 23.18 -3.31 7.52
C ILE A 256 22.75 -1.87 7.81
N TYR A 257 21.59 -1.64 8.41
CA TYR A 257 21.07 -0.29 8.62
C TYR A 257 20.74 0.05 10.08
N GLY A 258 20.96 -0.88 11.01
CA GLY A 258 20.85 -0.64 12.44
C GLY A 258 22.01 0.17 12.99
N SER A 259 21.90 0.53 14.27
CA SER A 259 22.84 1.41 14.98
C SER A 259 24.09 0.69 15.46
N ASN A 260 23.94 -0.50 16.07
CA ASN A 260 25.04 -1.27 16.65
C ASN A 260 24.85 -2.80 16.49
N PRO A 261 25.94 -3.61 16.54
CA PRO A 261 25.80 -5.07 16.52
C PRO A 261 24.96 -5.58 17.69
N GLY A 262 23.94 -6.39 17.41
CA GLY A 262 23.05 -6.95 18.43
C GLY A 262 22.01 -5.98 18.99
N ASP A 263 21.96 -4.74 18.48
CA ASP A 263 20.91 -3.78 18.77
C ASP A 263 20.27 -3.29 17.47
N ASN A 264 19.05 -3.74 17.21
CA ASN A 264 18.27 -3.39 16.02
C ASN A 264 17.69 -1.98 16.08
N HIS A 265 18.06 -1.18 17.08
CA HIS A 265 17.66 0.22 17.13
C HIS A 265 17.90 0.90 15.78
N ARG A 266 16.81 1.37 15.18
CA ARG A 266 16.83 2.24 13.99
C ARG A 266 16.68 3.72 14.35
N PHE A 267 16.45 4.01 15.62
CA PHE A 267 16.25 5.35 16.17
C PHE A 267 17.55 6.06 16.58
N VAL A 268 18.64 5.30 16.73
CA VAL A 268 19.91 5.80 17.30
C VAL A 268 20.94 5.91 16.16
N ASP A 269 21.90 6.81 16.29
CA ASP A 269 23.07 6.93 15.39
C ASP A 269 22.87 7.30 13.89
N ASN A 270 21.65 7.62 13.45
CA ASN A 270 21.37 8.30 12.15
C ASN A 270 21.97 7.58 10.92
N THR A 271 22.06 6.25 10.95
CA THR A 271 22.53 5.40 9.83
C THR A 271 21.66 5.55 8.58
N ILE A 272 20.36 5.72 8.81
CA ILE A 272 19.42 6.35 7.89
C ILE A 272 19.18 7.76 8.42
N ASP A 273 19.41 8.78 7.60
CA ASP A 273 19.26 10.16 8.04
C ASP A 273 17.77 10.51 8.27
N HIS A 274 17.42 10.81 9.52
CA HIS A 274 16.05 11.12 9.93
C HIS A 274 15.68 12.61 9.84
N THR A 275 16.48 13.44 9.16
CA THR A 275 16.06 14.79 8.81
C THR A 275 14.95 14.73 7.75
N PRO A 276 13.99 15.69 7.74
CA PRO A 276 12.80 15.59 6.90
C PRO A 276 13.10 15.27 5.44
N ARG A 277 14.01 16.01 4.79
CA ARG A 277 14.36 15.78 3.38
C ARG A 277 14.91 14.37 3.14
N TYR A 278 15.94 13.98 3.89
CA TYR A 278 16.67 12.74 3.60
C TYR A 278 15.88 11.50 4.00
N LEU A 279 15.05 11.58 5.04
CA LEU A 279 14.17 10.46 5.41
C LEU A 279 13.14 10.17 4.31
N HIS A 280 12.54 11.22 3.73
CA HIS A 280 11.63 11.05 2.59
C HIS A 280 12.33 10.44 1.38
N GLN A 281 13.53 10.91 1.02
CA GLN A 281 14.32 10.37 -0.09
C GLN A 281 14.75 8.91 0.16
N TRP A 282 15.11 8.56 1.40
CA TRP A 282 15.44 7.18 1.75
C TRP A 282 14.23 6.25 1.57
N ILE A 283 13.07 6.65 2.09
CA ILE A 283 11.84 5.86 2.02
C ILE A 283 11.45 5.63 0.56
N HIS A 284 11.52 6.68 -0.26
CA HIS A 284 11.32 6.62 -1.70
C HIS A 284 12.24 5.56 -2.35
N ASP A 285 13.55 5.76 -2.24
CA ASP A 285 14.53 4.93 -2.94
C ASP A 285 14.48 3.46 -2.48
N TYR A 286 14.37 3.22 -1.17
CA TYR A 286 14.31 1.85 -0.67
C TYR A 286 13.03 1.15 -1.12
N TYR A 287 11.90 1.85 -1.18
CA TYR A 287 10.65 1.32 -1.73
C TYR A 287 10.82 0.97 -3.22
N MET A 288 11.44 1.84 -4.02
CA MET A 288 11.70 1.62 -5.45
C MET A 288 12.60 0.42 -5.74
N CYS A 289 13.40 -0.04 -4.78
CA CYS A 289 14.23 -1.24 -4.96
C CYS A 289 13.41 -2.53 -5.08
N ARG A 290 12.30 -2.63 -4.34
CA ARG A 290 11.28 -3.70 -4.45
C ARG A 290 9.98 -3.20 -3.80
N PRO A 291 9.09 -2.59 -4.60
CA PRO A 291 7.73 -2.26 -4.18
C PRO A 291 6.99 -3.51 -3.73
N VAL A 292 5.95 -3.32 -2.92
CA VAL A 292 5.05 -4.43 -2.53
C VAL A 292 3.97 -4.61 -3.58
N ASP A 293 3.48 -5.83 -3.71
CA ASP A 293 2.50 -6.18 -4.74
C ASP A 293 1.05 -5.98 -4.24
N PHE A 294 0.87 -5.94 -2.92
CA PHE A 294 -0.39 -5.61 -2.28
C PHE A 294 -0.18 -5.03 -0.88
N ALA A 295 -1.10 -4.19 -0.41
CA ALA A 295 -1.07 -3.67 0.95
C ALA A 295 -2.45 -3.74 1.61
N ILE A 296 -2.48 -4.18 2.87
CA ILE A 296 -3.69 -4.27 3.71
C ILE A 296 -3.40 -3.55 5.02
N MET A 297 -3.98 -2.37 5.18
CA MET A 297 -3.76 -1.52 6.36
C MET A 297 -4.70 -1.91 7.50
N ASP A 298 -4.11 -2.28 8.63
CA ASP A 298 -4.78 -2.39 9.90
C ASP A 298 -5.13 -1.00 10.43
N GLY A 299 -6.41 -0.66 10.34
CA GLY A 299 -6.99 0.52 10.94
C GLY A 299 -8.01 0.16 12.01
N LEU A 300 -7.96 -1.03 12.63
CA LEU A 300 -8.91 -1.38 13.69
C LEU A 300 -8.75 -0.38 14.84
N GLN A 301 -7.52 -0.24 15.32
CA GLN A 301 -7.09 0.85 16.18
C GLN A 301 -6.01 1.64 15.43
N GLY A 302 -6.29 2.90 15.11
CA GLY A 302 -5.27 3.81 14.61
C GLY A 302 -4.43 4.41 15.73
N SER A 303 -3.32 5.07 15.37
CA SER A 303 -2.56 5.86 16.33
C SER A 303 -2.09 7.20 15.78
N HIS A 304 -2.21 8.24 16.61
CA HIS A 304 -1.64 9.56 16.34
C HIS A 304 -0.37 9.83 17.16
N ASN A 305 0.28 10.95 16.85
CA ASN A 305 1.62 11.29 17.34
C ASN A 305 2.66 10.19 17.08
N GLY A 306 2.61 9.55 15.91
CA GLY A 306 3.55 8.49 15.56
C GLY A 306 5.02 8.95 15.54
N PRO A 307 5.97 8.00 15.60
CA PRO A 307 5.74 6.58 15.35
C PRO A 307 5.26 5.75 16.56
N VAL A 308 5.35 6.30 17.77
CA VAL A 308 5.12 5.56 19.03
C VAL A 308 4.22 6.30 20.05
N GLY A 309 3.34 7.19 19.59
CA GLY A 309 2.52 8.03 20.49
C GLY A 309 3.35 9.08 21.22
N GLU A 310 4.30 9.69 20.52
CA GLU A 310 5.20 10.71 21.07
C GLU A 310 4.43 11.83 21.76
N ARG A 311 4.83 12.17 23.00
CA ARG A 311 4.17 13.19 23.83
C ARG A 311 2.70 12.89 24.19
N SER A 312 2.20 11.68 23.96
CA SER A 312 0.95 11.21 24.57
C SER A 312 1.15 10.80 26.02
N VAL A 313 0.12 11.01 26.84
CA VAL A 313 0.19 10.74 28.30
C VAL A 313 0.08 9.25 28.65
N ASN A 314 -0.46 8.46 27.73
CA ASN A 314 -0.57 7.01 27.79
C ASN A 314 -0.95 6.48 26.39
N LEU A 315 -0.95 5.16 26.24
CA LEU A 315 -1.38 4.48 25.02
C LEU A 315 -2.80 4.91 24.60
N GLU A 316 -3.73 5.01 25.54
CA GLU A 316 -5.13 5.34 25.27
C GLU A 316 -5.30 6.76 24.68
N ASP A 317 -4.48 7.74 25.11
CA ASP A 317 -4.43 9.08 24.49
C ASP A 317 -3.88 9.02 23.07
N ALA A 318 -2.95 8.10 22.79
CA ALA A 318 -2.33 7.91 21.48
C ALA A 318 -3.24 7.16 20.48
N GLN A 319 -4.22 6.42 20.98
CA GLN A 319 -5.07 5.53 20.21
C GLN A 319 -6.24 6.25 19.52
N ARG A 320 -6.71 5.70 18.40
CA ARG A 320 -7.88 6.16 17.64
C ARG A 320 -8.76 4.96 17.28
N ASN A 321 -9.98 4.90 17.83
CA ASN A 321 -10.91 3.82 17.55
C ASN A 321 -11.51 4.03 16.16
N MET A 322 -10.86 3.45 15.15
CA MET A 322 -11.17 3.68 13.73
C MET A 322 -12.05 2.56 13.18
N ARG A 323 -11.76 1.31 13.58
CA ARG A 323 -12.46 0.07 13.18
C ARG A 323 -12.38 -0.21 11.68
N LEU A 324 -11.32 0.27 11.05
CA LEU A 324 -11.13 0.25 9.61
C LEU A 324 -10.23 -0.90 9.17
N VAL A 325 -10.49 -1.38 7.96
CA VAL A 325 -9.51 -2.10 7.15
C VAL A 325 -9.46 -1.39 5.80
N LEU A 326 -8.25 -1.07 5.34
CA LEU A 326 -8.04 -0.58 4.00
C LEU A 326 -7.21 -1.56 3.19
N ALA A 327 -7.41 -1.63 1.89
CA ALA A 327 -6.63 -2.50 1.01
C ALA A 327 -6.44 -1.87 -0.38
N SER A 328 -5.29 -2.14 -0.99
CA SER A 328 -5.01 -1.76 -2.38
C SER A 328 -3.83 -2.54 -2.96
N ARG A 329 -3.81 -2.67 -4.29
CA ARG A 329 -2.61 -3.04 -5.06
C ARG A 329 -1.60 -1.89 -5.17
N ASP A 330 -2.06 -0.65 -5.06
CA ASP A 330 -1.22 0.54 -5.12
C ASP A 330 -1.00 1.09 -3.70
N SER A 331 0.21 0.93 -3.18
CA SER A 331 0.55 1.39 -1.84
C SER A 331 0.54 2.91 -1.69
N VAL A 332 0.83 3.65 -2.77
CA VAL A 332 0.81 5.12 -2.76
C VAL A 332 -0.64 5.61 -2.73
N ALA A 333 -1.53 4.97 -3.48
CA ALA A 333 -2.97 5.26 -3.43
C ALA A 333 -3.57 4.92 -2.05
N LEU A 334 -3.21 3.77 -1.49
CA LEU A 334 -3.60 3.38 -0.13
C LEU A 334 -3.18 4.43 0.90
N ASP A 335 -1.92 4.86 0.84
CA ASP A 335 -1.35 5.86 1.73
C ASP A 335 -1.93 7.26 1.50
N THR A 336 -2.34 7.56 0.28
CA THR A 336 -3.06 8.80 -0.08
C THR A 336 -4.43 8.83 0.61
N ILE A 337 -5.23 7.77 0.49
CA ILE A 337 -6.54 7.67 1.16
C ILE A 337 -6.38 7.62 2.69
N ALA A 338 -5.41 6.88 3.21
CA ALA A 338 -5.11 6.86 4.63
C ALA A 338 -4.71 8.25 5.16
N SER A 339 -3.98 9.04 4.36
CA SER A 339 -3.64 10.43 4.69
C SER A 339 -4.90 11.28 4.84
N LEU A 340 -5.84 11.20 3.88
CA LEU A 340 -7.10 11.93 3.94
C LEU A 340 -7.92 11.55 5.18
N ILE A 341 -8.03 10.26 5.50
CA ILE A 341 -8.71 9.78 6.72
C ILE A 341 -8.09 10.36 7.99
N MET A 342 -6.77 10.53 8.03
CA MET A 342 -6.04 11.14 9.14
C MET A 342 -6.02 12.69 9.11
N ARG A 343 -6.63 13.30 8.08
CA ARG A 343 -6.62 14.73 7.75
C ARG A 343 -5.25 15.32 7.38
N TYR A 344 -4.45 14.52 6.71
CA TYR A 344 -3.21 14.93 6.06
C TYR A 344 -3.44 15.13 4.57
N ASP A 345 -2.90 16.23 4.03
CA ASP A 345 -2.85 16.54 2.62
C ASP A 345 -1.74 15.68 1.97
N PRO A 346 -2.11 14.67 1.16
CA PRO A 346 -1.16 13.74 0.58
C PRO A 346 -0.18 14.43 -0.39
N SER A 347 -0.58 15.56 -1.01
CA SER A 347 0.30 16.36 -1.89
C SER A 347 1.44 17.05 -1.13
N ARG A 348 1.40 17.03 0.20
CA ARG A 348 2.42 17.61 1.09
C ARG A 348 3.29 16.54 1.76
N ILE A 349 3.12 15.27 1.39
CA ILE A 349 3.93 14.15 1.86
C ILE A 349 4.96 13.82 0.78
N SER A 350 6.20 14.27 0.98
CA SER A 350 7.21 14.31 -0.09
C SER A 350 7.51 12.95 -0.73
N HIS A 351 7.50 11.85 0.03
CA HIS A 351 7.82 10.54 -0.55
C HIS A 351 6.68 9.99 -1.40
N LEU A 352 5.41 10.31 -1.08
CA LEU A 352 4.27 9.93 -1.91
C LEU A 352 4.29 10.69 -3.24
N VAL A 353 4.54 12.00 -3.19
CA VAL A 353 4.63 12.84 -4.40
C VAL A 353 5.81 12.42 -5.29
N GLN A 354 6.95 12.06 -4.70
CA GLN A 354 8.10 11.55 -5.44
C GLN A 354 7.76 10.23 -6.13
N LEU A 355 7.19 9.25 -5.41
CA LEU A 355 6.78 7.97 -5.99
C LEU A 355 5.73 8.15 -7.09
N HIS A 356 4.81 9.10 -6.93
CA HIS A 356 3.84 9.43 -7.95
C HIS A 356 4.48 9.97 -9.23
N ASN A 357 5.46 10.87 -9.10
CA ASN A 357 6.18 11.44 -10.25
C ASN A 357 7.00 10.37 -11.00
N ASP A 358 7.47 9.36 -10.28
CA ASP A 358 8.20 8.21 -10.84
C ASP A 358 7.27 7.06 -11.27
N GLU A 359 5.95 7.33 -11.39
CA GLU A 359 4.91 6.40 -11.84
C GLU A 359 4.80 5.12 -10.99
N ALA A 360 5.28 5.13 -9.75
CA ALA A 360 5.25 4.00 -8.82
C ALA A 360 3.94 3.91 -8.00
N GLY A 361 3.01 4.84 -8.23
CA GLY A 361 1.65 4.80 -7.68
C GLY A 361 0.93 6.14 -7.78
N CYS A 362 -0.26 6.24 -7.18
CA CYS A 362 -1.16 7.36 -7.38
C CYS A 362 -1.35 8.24 -6.13
N VAL A 363 -1.05 9.54 -6.24
CA VAL A 363 -1.45 10.57 -5.25
C VAL A 363 -2.66 11.39 -5.70
N ASP A 364 -2.94 11.42 -7.00
CA ASP A 364 -4.04 12.17 -7.58
C ASP A 364 -5.39 11.54 -7.21
N THR A 365 -6.12 12.20 -6.31
CA THR A 365 -7.40 11.71 -5.78
C THR A 365 -8.49 11.64 -6.84
N SER A 366 -8.38 12.42 -7.94
CA SER A 366 -9.29 12.30 -9.08
C SER A 366 -9.16 10.98 -9.83
N ARG A 367 -8.02 10.28 -9.66
CA ARG A 367 -7.66 9.04 -10.35
C ARG A 367 -7.76 7.80 -9.46
N ILE A 368 -8.12 7.97 -8.19
CA ILE A 368 -8.29 6.87 -7.24
C ILE A 368 -9.77 6.56 -7.11
N LEU A 369 -10.17 5.33 -7.40
CA LEU A 369 -11.49 4.82 -7.07
C LEU A 369 -11.50 4.36 -5.61
N VAL A 370 -12.49 4.79 -4.83
CA VAL A 370 -12.68 4.28 -3.48
C VAL A 370 -13.84 3.30 -3.49
N GLU A 371 -13.61 2.12 -2.93
CA GLU A 371 -14.62 1.08 -2.74
C GLU A 371 -15.00 0.96 -1.26
N GLY A 372 -16.27 0.68 -0.99
CA GLY A 372 -16.78 0.58 0.38
C GLY A 372 -17.32 1.92 0.87
N ILE A 373 -16.82 2.41 2.01
CA ILE A 373 -17.31 3.66 2.61
C ILE A 373 -16.48 4.87 2.20
N GLU A 374 -17.13 6.03 2.20
CA GLU A 374 -16.48 7.28 1.82
C GLU A 374 -15.42 7.71 2.84
N PRO A 375 -14.20 8.10 2.41
CA PRO A 375 -13.14 8.49 3.34
C PRO A 375 -13.56 9.65 4.25
N SER A 376 -14.30 10.62 3.71
CA SER A 376 -14.83 11.79 4.44
C SER A 376 -15.77 11.41 5.59
N SER A 377 -16.46 10.27 5.51
CA SER A 377 -17.37 9.79 6.57
C SER A 377 -16.65 9.28 7.83
N VAL A 378 -15.36 8.94 7.72
CA VAL A 378 -14.55 8.37 8.80
C VAL A 378 -13.31 9.18 9.15
N GLN A 379 -13.18 10.39 8.59
CA GLN A 379 -12.05 11.26 8.87
C GLN A 379 -11.95 11.61 10.35
N GLN A 380 -10.75 11.45 10.91
CA GLN A 380 -10.40 11.93 12.23
C GLN A 380 -9.08 12.71 12.16
N ARG A 381 -8.97 13.79 12.94
CA ARG A 381 -7.70 14.51 13.04
C ARG A 381 -6.71 13.71 13.89
N PHE A 382 -5.68 13.17 13.24
CA PHE A 382 -4.57 12.54 13.94
C PHE A 382 -3.55 13.61 14.32
N SER A 383 -3.42 13.92 15.62
CA SER A 383 -2.54 15.00 16.06
C SER A 383 -1.06 14.68 15.79
N ASN A 384 -0.27 15.72 15.52
CA ASN A 384 1.19 15.64 15.54
C ASN A 384 1.72 16.74 16.45
N ARG A 385 1.96 16.38 17.71
CA ARG A 385 2.46 17.29 18.76
C ARG A 385 3.90 17.75 18.54
N ASN A 386 4.60 17.30 17.50
CA ASN A 386 5.93 17.77 17.11
C ASN A 386 5.90 18.86 16.01
N GLY A 387 4.72 19.29 15.56
CA GLY A 387 4.57 20.44 14.66
C GLY A 387 4.52 20.10 13.17
N GLY A 388 4.04 18.91 12.80
CA GLY A 388 3.78 18.57 11.40
C GLY A 388 2.81 19.54 10.73
N THR A 389 3.09 19.91 9.48
CA THR A 389 2.37 21.00 8.79
C THR A 389 1.44 20.53 7.69
N ALA A 390 1.49 19.25 7.30
CA ALA A 390 0.75 18.68 6.17
C ALA A 390 -0.76 18.48 6.44
N PHE A 391 -1.37 19.19 7.39
CA PHE A 391 -2.82 19.10 7.61
C PHE A 391 -3.59 19.95 6.61
N PHE A 392 -4.77 19.47 6.20
CA PHE A 392 -5.81 20.32 5.64
C PHE A 392 -6.90 20.55 6.69
N ALA A 393 -7.59 21.70 6.56
CA ALA A 393 -8.64 22.11 7.51
C ALA A 393 -10.05 21.95 6.94
N ASP A 394 -10.17 22.01 5.62
CA ASP A 394 -11.45 21.95 4.95
C ASP A 394 -11.96 20.52 4.89
N VAL A 395 -13.15 20.30 5.43
CA VAL A 395 -13.86 19.02 5.41
C VAL A 395 -15.29 19.23 4.93
N THR A 396 -15.54 20.40 4.35
CA THR A 396 -16.85 20.78 3.82
C THR A 396 -16.96 20.14 2.44
N PRO A 397 -18.04 19.39 2.16
CA PRO A 397 -18.33 18.97 0.79
C PRO A 397 -18.63 20.17 -0.11
N PRO A 398 -18.31 20.07 -1.42
CA PRO A 398 -18.58 21.14 -2.37
C PRO A 398 -20.08 21.40 -2.50
N GLU A 399 -20.49 22.66 -2.59
CA GLU A 399 -21.87 22.99 -2.95
C GLU A 399 -22.03 22.84 -4.46
N VAL A 400 -22.99 21.99 -4.87
CA VAL A 400 -23.19 21.64 -6.29
C VAL A 400 -24.65 21.85 -6.68
N THR A 401 -24.87 22.35 -7.90
CA THR A 401 -26.17 22.39 -8.56
C THR A 401 -26.13 21.49 -9.81
N VAL A 402 -27.14 20.63 -9.95
CA VAL A 402 -27.35 19.85 -11.19
C VAL A 402 -28.14 20.72 -12.15
N GLU A 403 -27.49 21.23 -13.19
CA GLU A 403 -28.10 22.09 -14.21
C GLU A 403 -28.90 21.25 -15.21
N ALA A 404 -28.40 20.05 -15.54
CA ALA A 404 -29.08 19.10 -16.40
C ALA A 404 -28.75 17.65 -15.98
N CYS A 405 -29.75 16.79 -16.08
CA CYS A 405 -29.63 15.34 -16.07
C CYS A 405 -30.69 14.82 -17.04
N ALA A 406 -30.29 14.48 -18.26
CA ALA A 406 -31.20 14.15 -19.34
C ALA A 406 -30.54 13.19 -20.33
N THR A 407 -31.35 12.55 -21.16
CA THR A 407 -30.88 11.68 -22.22
C THR A 407 -30.92 12.41 -23.56
N ASP A 408 -29.91 12.20 -24.38
CA ASP A 408 -29.82 12.68 -25.76
C ASP A 408 -29.22 11.56 -26.61
N ASP A 409 -29.96 11.12 -27.63
CA ASP A 409 -29.66 9.92 -28.39
C ASP A 409 -29.36 8.70 -27.49
N ASP A 410 -28.14 8.16 -27.56
CA ASP A 410 -27.68 7.00 -26.80
C ASP A 410 -26.80 7.39 -25.59
N GLU A 411 -26.88 8.64 -25.11
CA GLU A 411 -26.07 9.17 -24.01
C GLU A 411 -26.93 9.72 -22.85
N LEU A 412 -26.48 9.50 -21.61
CA LEU A 412 -26.89 10.28 -20.44
C LEU A 412 -25.96 11.49 -20.32
N ILE A 413 -26.56 12.68 -20.24
CA ILE A 413 -25.89 13.96 -20.09
C ILE A 413 -26.13 14.50 -18.68
N VAL A 414 -25.05 14.80 -17.97
CA VAL A 414 -25.05 15.44 -16.66
C VAL A 414 -24.22 16.73 -16.72
N SER A 415 -24.82 17.86 -16.35
CA SER A 415 -24.14 19.16 -16.25
C SER A 415 -24.24 19.69 -14.84
N LEU A 416 -23.11 20.14 -14.29
CA LEU A 416 -22.98 20.60 -12.92
C LEU A 416 -22.36 22.01 -12.86
N THR A 417 -22.78 22.78 -11.86
CA THR A 417 -22.04 23.95 -11.38
C THR A 417 -21.67 23.75 -9.92
N SER A 418 -20.48 24.23 -9.52
CA SER A 418 -19.99 24.14 -8.14
C SER A 418 -19.39 25.47 -7.67
N ASP A 419 -19.41 25.69 -6.36
CA ASP A 419 -18.77 26.83 -5.71
C ASP A 419 -17.24 26.70 -5.60
N GLU A 420 -16.68 25.52 -5.88
CA GLU A 420 -15.25 25.25 -5.83
C GLU A 420 -14.75 24.32 -6.95
N ASP A 421 -13.44 24.08 -6.96
CA ASP A 421 -12.80 23.16 -7.91
C ASP A 421 -13.08 21.70 -7.52
N LEU A 422 -13.62 20.93 -8.46
CA LEU A 422 -13.93 19.51 -8.28
C LEU A 422 -12.75 18.62 -8.69
N ALA A 423 -12.53 17.54 -7.96
CA ALA A 423 -11.55 16.51 -8.33
C ALA A 423 -12.16 15.49 -9.28
N LYS A 424 -13.33 14.96 -8.94
CA LYS A 424 -14.01 13.94 -9.77
C LYS A 424 -15.51 13.89 -9.53
N VAL A 425 -16.21 13.29 -10.48
CA VAL A 425 -17.62 12.93 -10.39
C VAL A 425 -17.81 11.45 -10.73
N GLU A 426 -18.51 10.74 -9.87
CA GLU A 426 -18.95 9.35 -10.07
C GLU A 426 -20.47 9.31 -10.30
N ILE A 427 -20.91 8.52 -11.28
CA ILE A 427 -22.34 8.41 -11.63
C ILE A 427 -22.83 7.01 -11.28
N TRP A 428 -24.00 6.96 -10.65
CA TRP A 428 -24.71 5.75 -10.29
C TRP A 428 -26.08 5.75 -10.96
N VAL A 429 -26.49 4.61 -11.49
CA VAL A 429 -27.82 4.40 -12.09
C VAL A 429 -28.47 3.21 -11.39
N ASP A 430 -29.66 3.44 -10.82
CA ASP A 430 -30.44 2.43 -10.08
C ASP A 430 -29.61 1.65 -9.04
N GLY A 431 -28.72 2.36 -8.35
CA GLY A 431 -27.86 1.79 -7.31
C GLY A 431 -26.64 1.02 -7.83
N THR A 432 -26.35 1.07 -9.13
CA THR A 432 -25.13 0.52 -9.74
C THR A 432 -24.23 1.64 -10.24
N ARG A 433 -22.96 1.66 -9.84
CA ARG A 433 -22.00 2.66 -10.34
C ARG A 433 -21.65 2.37 -11.79
N ILE A 434 -21.59 3.41 -12.60
CA ILE A 434 -21.08 3.33 -13.97
C ILE A 434 -19.55 3.27 -13.94
N ASP A 435 -18.97 2.42 -14.77
CA ASP A 435 -17.52 2.27 -14.85
C ASP A 435 -16.85 3.57 -15.30
N GLY A 436 -15.88 4.03 -14.52
CA GLY A 436 -15.11 5.25 -14.77
C GLY A 436 -15.61 6.46 -13.99
N MET A 437 -14.89 7.57 -14.12
CA MET A 437 -15.12 8.80 -13.36
C MET A 437 -14.87 10.01 -14.26
N ALA A 438 -15.70 11.05 -14.18
CA ALA A 438 -15.38 12.31 -14.84
C ALA A 438 -14.35 13.05 -13.98
N ILE A 439 -13.28 13.56 -14.58
CA ILE A 439 -12.23 14.35 -13.89
C ILE A 439 -12.09 15.76 -14.47
N SER A 440 -12.90 16.10 -15.47
CA SER A 440 -12.95 17.40 -16.12
C SER A 440 -14.25 17.50 -16.93
N GLY A 441 -14.57 18.69 -17.47
CA GLY A 441 -15.77 18.88 -18.30
C GLY A 441 -17.06 18.66 -17.52
N PHE A 442 -17.09 19.08 -16.25
CA PHE A 442 -18.22 18.84 -15.34
C PHE A 442 -19.52 19.55 -15.76
N ASP A 443 -19.44 20.49 -16.69
CA ASP A 443 -20.55 21.20 -17.34
C ASP A 443 -21.17 20.45 -18.53
N ASP A 444 -20.57 19.34 -18.99
CA ASP A 444 -21.11 18.47 -20.05
C ASP A 444 -20.55 17.05 -19.95
N ILE A 445 -20.88 16.35 -18.86
CA ILE A 445 -20.50 14.95 -18.67
C ILE A 445 -21.44 14.09 -19.51
N ARG A 446 -20.86 13.36 -20.48
CA ARG A 446 -21.60 12.46 -21.39
C ARG A 446 -21.16 11.04 -21.19
N ILE A 447 -22.10 10.16 -20.87
CA ILE A 447 -21.85 8.72 -20.68
C ILE A 447 -22.78 7.92 -21.58
N PRO A 448 -22.32 6.83 -22.22
CA PRO A 448 -23.21 5.93 -22.93
C PRO A 448 -24.33 5.44 -22.00
N LEU A 449 -25.55 5.33 -22.52
CA LEU A 449 -26.67 4.84 -21.72
C LEU A 449 -26.36 3.44 -21.19
N PRO A 450 -26.45 3.23 -19.86
CA PRO A 450 -26.29 1.91 -19.28
C PRO A 450 -27.35 0.95 -19.83
N GLU A 451 -27.00 -0.33 -19.98
CA GLU A 451 -28.00 -1.36 -20.28
C GLU A 451 -29.02 -1.43 -19.14
N ALA A 452 -30.24 -0.97 -19.39
CA ALA A 452 -31.32 -0.91 -18.40
C ALA A 452 -32.70 -1.15 -19.07
N ASP A 453 -33.70 -1.53 -18.26
CA ASP A 453 -35.07 -1.68 -18.73
C ASP A 453 -35.66 -0.31 -19.10
N PRO A 454 -36.38 -0.17 -20.23
CA PRO A 454 -36.94 1.12 -20.64
C PRO A 454 -37.82 1.75 -19.54
N GLY A 455 -37.54 2.99 -19.16
CA GLY A 455 -38.22 3.59 -18.01
C GLY A 455 -37.58 4.86 -17.47
N SER A 456 -37.99 5.23 -16.25
CA SER A 456 -37.32 6.27 -15.47
C SER A 456 -36.32 5.61 -14.54
N HIS A 457 -35.11 6.12 -14.51
CA HIS A 457 -33.99 5.62 -13.74
C HIS A 457 -33.52 6.65 -12.73
N ALA A 458 -33.18 6.19 -11.53
CA ALA A 458 -32.59 7.03 -10.50
C ALA A 458 -31.10 7.25 -10.82
N VAL A 459 -30.69 8.51 -10.93
CA VAL A 459 -29.29 8.89 -11.19
C VAL A 459 -28.70 9.52 -9.94
N GLY A 460 -27.77 8.81 -9.30
CA GLY A 460 -26.94 9.31 -8.21
C GLY A 460 -25.67 9.96 -8.76
N ILE A 461 -25.42 11.22 -8.39
CA ILE A 461 -24.27 12.00 -8.84
C ILE A 461 -23.42 12.32 -7.61
N TYR A 462 -22.26 11.69 -7.51
CA TYR A 462 -21.34 11.81 -6.40
C TYR A 462 -20.21 12.74 -6.81
N VAL A 463 -20.11 13.88 -6.14
CA VAL A 463 -19.22 14.97 -6.55
C VAL A 463 -18.19 15.22 -5.46
N TYR A 464 -16.91 15.12 -5.82
CA TYR A 464 -15.80 15.13 -4.87
C TYR A 464 -14.92 16.36 -5.06
N ASP A 465 -14.52 16.98 -3.96
CA ASP A 465 -13.37 17.89 -3.94
C ASP A 465 -12.05 17.09 -3.95
N LYS A 466 -10.91 17.80 -3.94
CA LYS A 466 -9.58 17.17 -3.91
C LYS A 466 -9.27 16.36 -2.64
N TYR A 467 -9.99 16.57 -1.55
CA TYR A 467 -9.83 15.81 -0.30
C TYR A 467 -10.87 14.70 -0.13
N LEU A 468 -11.65 14.45 -1.18
CA LEU A 468 -12.75 13.47 -1.22
C LEU A 468 -13.84 13.75 -0.17
N ASN A 469 -14.07 15.03 0.14
CA ASN A 469 -15.35 15.47 0.67
C ASN A 469 -16.39 15.34 -0.45
N VAL A 470 -17.53 14.72 -0.13
CA VAL A 470 -18.49 14.29 -1.15
C VAL A 470 -19.86 14.93 -0.96
N THR A 471 -20.38 15.49 -2.03
CA THR A 471 -21.79 15.90 -2.14
C THR A 471 -22.50 14.93 -3.07
N VAL A 472 -23.60 14.34 -2.60
CA VAL A 472 -24.43 13.44 -3.40
C VAL A 472 -25.69 14.19 -3.83
N LYS A 473 -25.98 14.13 -5.13
CA LYS A 473 -27.23 14.63 -5.72
C LYS A 473 -27.99 13.48 -6.35
N GLU A 474 -29.31 13.54 -6.25
CA GLU A 474 -30.21 12.63 -6.92
C GLU A 474 -30.92 13.37 -8.04
N ALA A 475 -31.05 12.71 -9.19
CA ALA A 475 -31.81 13.14 -10.33
C ALA A 475 -32.55 11.94 -10.93
N GLU A 476 -33.42 12.20 -11.90
CA GLU A 476 -34.08 11.18 -12.69
C GLU A 476 -33.83 11.45 -14.17
N ALA A 477 -33.62 10.39 -14.93
CA ALA A 477 -33.53 10.43 -16.38
C ALA A 477 -34.27 9.24 -16.98
N SER A 478 -34.75 9.36 -18.21
CA SER A 478 -35.55 8.30 -18.85
C SER A 478 -34.96 7.91 -20.20
N TRP A 479 -34.82 6.61 -20.45
CA TRP A 479 -34.46 6.04 -21.75
C TRP A 479 -35.17 4.72 -22.03
#